data_AF-A0A9C7EIL4-F1
#
_entry.id   AF-A0A9C7EIL4-F1
#
_cell.length_a   1.000
_cell.length_b   1.000
_cell.length_c   1.000
_cell.angle_alpha   90.00
_cell.angle_beta   90.00
_cell.angle_gamma   90.00
#
_symmetry.space_group_name_H-M   'P 1'
#
loop_
_entity.id
_entity.type
_entity.pdbx_description
1 polymer ?
#
loop_
_entity_poly.entity_id
_entity_poly.type
_entity_poly.pdbx_seq_one_letter_code
_entity_poly.pdbx_strand_id
1 'polypeptide(L)'
;MPFDHGDWGPPGGWGGPGDWHGGWEGPPLPPGRPPQDPRQIIRLLEPVAQHGLRQLQAGVNPLHVMRQVAAMGYLVGTGYTPYQAIQTVEQWEQMGYLR
;
A
#
# COMPACT_ATOMS: atom_id res chain seq x y z
N MET A 1 -30.58 -15.77 -7.92
CA MET A 1 -30.63 -14.64 -6.97
C MET A 1 -29.52 -13.67 -7.39
N PRO A 2 -29.82 -12.53 -8.05
CA PRO A 2 -28.78 -11.55 -8.36
C PRO A 2 -28.50 -10.70 -7.13
N PHE A 3 -27.22 -10.44 -6.86
CA PHE A 3 -26.79 -9.55 -5.79
C PHE A 3 -27.10 -8.11 -6.19
N ASP A 4 -27.81 -7.42 -5.29
CA ASP A 4 -28.14 -6.00 -5.35
C ASP A 4 -26.86 -5.17 -5.16
N HIS A 5 -26.51 -4.37 -6.17
CA HIS A 5 -25.38 -3.45 -6.10
C HIS A 5 -25.89 -2.11 -5.58
N GLY A 6 -25.90 -1.98 -4.26
CA GLY A 6 -26.12 -0.72 -3.57
C GLY A 6 -25.10 0.34 -3.98
N ASP A 7 -25.58 1.27 -4.80
CA ASP A 7 -25.24 2.68 -4.96
C ASP A 7 -24.25 3.27 -3.93
N TRP A 8 -22.96 3.23 -4.24
CA TRP A 8 -21.96 4.11 -3.62
C TRP A 8 -21.01 4.66 -4.68
N GLY A 9 -21.53 5.51 -5.55
CA GLY A 9 -20.73 6.32 -6.46
C GLY A 9 -21.26 7.76 -6.52
N PRO A 10 -20.42 8.80 -6.42
CA PRO A 10 -20.85 10.15 -6.76
C PRO A 10 -21.28 10.21 -8.24
N PRO A 11 -22.22 11.09 -8.60
CA PRO A 11 -22.82 11.08 -9.93
C PRO A 11 -21.81 11.61 -10.96
N GLY A 12 -21.25 10.70 -11.76
CA GLY A 12 -20.48 11.08 -12.93
C GLY A 12 -19.50 10.03 -13.42
N GLY A 13 -19.95 9.21 -14.37
CA GLY A 13 -19.08 8.63 -15.39
C GLY A 13 -18.49 7.25 -15.08
N TRP A 14 -19.18 6.22 -15.56
CA TRP A 14 -18.60 4.90 -15.77
C TRP A 14 -17.60 4.96 -16.93
N GLY A 15 -16.31 4.84 -16.64
CA GLY A 15 -15.35 4.32 -17.61
C GLY A 15 -15.45 2.79 -17.58
N GLY A 16 -15.92 2.19 -18.69
CA GLY A 16 -16.02 0.75 -18.84
C GLY A 16 -14.65 0.05 -18.95
N PRO A 17 -14.62 -1.29 -19.07
CA PRO A 17 -13.38 -2.04 -19.05
C PRO A 17 -12.72 -2.01 -20.43
N GLY A 18 -11.78 -1.09 -20.68
CA GLY A 18 -11.03 -1.15 -21.95
C GLY A 18 -9.96 -0.12 -22.26
N ASP A 19 -9.84 0.98 -21.52
CA ASP A 19 -9.10 2.17 -21.98
C ASP A 19 -8.02 2.63 -20.98
N TRP A 20 -7.09 1.72 -20.64
CA TRP A 20 -5.89 2.04 -19.85
C TRP A 20 -4.74 2.65 -20.68
N HIS A 21 -5.06 3.46 -21.69
CA HIS A 21 -4.10 4.17 -22.53
C HIS A 21 -4.55 5.63 -22.72
N GLY A 22 -4.45 6.46 -21.69
CA GLY A 22 -4.75 7.88 -21.80
C GLY A 22 -4.03 8.68 -20.72
N GLY A 23 -3.15 9.58 -21.13
CA GLY A 23 -2.40 10.48 -20.27
C GLY A 23 -3.31 11.49 -19.57
N TRP A 24 -3.98 11.06 -18.52
CA TRP A 24 -4.69 11.95 -17.62
C TRP A 24 -3.69 12.62 -16.68
N GLU A 25 -3.18 13.78 -17.10
CA GLU A 25 -2.57 14.75 -16.19
C GLU A 25 -3.70 15.39 -15.38
N GLY A 26 -4.20 14.64 -14.40
CA GLY A 26 -5.12 15.15 -13.40
C GLY A 26 -4.49 16.31 -12.61
N PRO A 27 -5.30 17.14 -11.95
CA PRO A 27 -4.79 18.23 -11.12
C PRO A 27 -3.75 17.71 -10.12
N PRO A 28 -2.69 18.50 -9.81
CA PRO A 28 -1.62 18.06 -8.93
C PRO A 28 -2.21 17.58 -7.60
N LEU A 29 -1.86 16.34 -7.22
CA LEU A 29 -2.41 15.69 -6.05
C LEU A 29 -2.12 16.52 -4.78
N PRO A 30 -3.08 16.69 -3.87
CA PRO A 30 -2.80 17.29 -2.58
C PRO A 30 -1.78 16.42 -1.81
N PRO A 31 -0.94 17.03 -0.95
CA PRO A 31 -0.06 16.27 -0.08
C PRO A 31 -0.88 15.27 0.75
N GLY A 32 -0.51 13.99 0.71
CA GLY A 32 -1.18 12.91 1.44
C GLY A 32 -2.12 12.02 0.61
N ARG A 33 -2.29 12.25 -0.70
CA ARG A 33 -2.95 11.26 -1.58
C ARG A 33 -1.91 10.28 -2.14
N PRO A 34 -2.03 8.97 -1.90
CA PRO A 34 -1.14 7.99 -2.49
C PRO A 34 -1.26 8.01 -4.02
N PRO A 35 -0.22 7.56 -4.76
CA PRO A 35 -0.29 7.41 -6.20
C PRO A 35 -1.52 6.61 -6.60
N GLN A 36 -2.23 7.02 -7.65
CA GLN A 36 -3.35 6.24 -8.19
C GLN A 36 -2.92 5.26 -9.28
N ASP A 37 -1.73 5.47 -9.87
CA ASP A 37 -1.12 4.53 -10.80
C ASP A 37 -0.62 3.29 -10.02
N PRO A 38 -1.16 2.09 -10.29
CA PRO A 38 -0.72 0.85 -9.64
C PRO A 38 0.79 0.61 -9.74
N ARG A 39 1.43 1.01 -10.84
CA ARG A 39 2.88 0.86 -11.02
C ARG A 39 3.67 1.73 -10.05
N GLN A 40 3.19 2.94 -9.78
CA GLN A 40 3.81 3.84 -8.82
C GLN A 40 3.61 3.34 -7.39
N ILE A 41 2.42 2.80 -7.06
CA ILE A 41 2.15 2.18 -5.75
C ILE A 41 3.12 1.02 -5.50
N ILE A 42 3.26 0.11 -6.47
CA ILE A 42 4.17 -1.04 -6.37
C ILE A 42 5.61 -0.57 -6.17
N ARG A 43 6.09 0.39 -6.96
CA ARG A 43 7.46 0.94 -6.81
C ARG A 43 7.67 1.61 -5.46
N LEU A 44 6.66 2.30 -4.94
CA LEU A 44 6.73 2.95 -3.62
C LEU A 44 6.86 1.93 -2.49
N LEU A 45 6.19 0.77 -2.61
CA LEU A 45 6.21 -0.31 -1.63
C LEU A 45 7.39 -1.28 -1.79
N GLU A 46 8.14 -1.18 -2.88
CA GLU A 46 9.29 -2.06 -3.19
C GLU A 46 10.29 -2.18 -2.01
N PRO A 47 10.70 -1.11 -1.31
CA PRO A 47 11.63 -1.23 -0.19
C PRO A 47 11.06 -2.03 0.99
N VAL A 48 9.75 -1.91 1.24
CA VAL A 48 9.03 -2.64 2.28
C VAL A 48 8.96 -4.14 1.93
N ALA A 49 8.61 -4.45 0.69
CA ALA A 49 8.57 -5.83 0.20
C ALA A 49 9.95 -6.49 0.26
N GLN A 50 11.00 -5.77 -0.18
CA GLN A 50 12.38 -6.25 -0.11
C GLN A 50 12.86 -6.45 1.34
N HIS A 51 12.44 -5.61 2.28
CA HIS A 51 12.72 -5.80 3.70
C HIS A 51 12.12 -7.10 4.22
N GLY A 52 10.83 -7.35 3.95
CA GLY A 52 10.18 -8.61 4.33
C GLY A 52 10.85 -9.83 3.70
N LEU A 53 11.20 -9.77 2.42
CA LEU A 53 11.91 -10.87 1.74
C LEU A 53 13.27 -11.19 2.41
N ARG A 54 14.03 -10.17 2.82
CA ARG A 54 15.28 -10.37 3.56
C ARG A 54 15.05 -11.07 4.90
N GLN A 55 13.99 -10.71 5.64
CA GLN A 55 13.66 -11.38 6.90
C GLN A 55 13.24 -12.85 6.69
N LEU A 56 12.44 -13.13 5.66
CA LEU A 56 12.07 -14.51 5.30
C LEU A 56 13.30 -15.34 4.94
N GLN A 57 14.24 -14.78 4.18
CA GLN A 57 15.51 -15.44 3.83
C GLN A 57 16.39 -15.67 5.06
N ALA A 58 16.29 -14.82 6.08
CA ALA A 58 16.96 -14.99 7.37
C ALA A 58 16.26 -16.02 8.30
N GLY A 59 15.16 -16.64 7.86
CA GLY A 59 14.44 -17.66 8.63
C GLY A 59 13.46 -17.11 9.67
N VAL A 60 13.11 -15.82 9.60
CA VAL A 60 12.10 -15.22 10.48
C VAL A 60 10.72 -15.82 10.17
N ASN A 61 9.89 -15.99 11.21
CA ASN A 61 8.55 -16.58 11.07
C ASN A 61 7.73 -15.85 9.98
N PRO A 62 7.18 -16.56 8.97
CA PRO A 62 6.49 -15.90 7.86
C PRO A 62 5.29 -15.05 8.26
N LEU A 63 4.50 -15.48 9.24
CA LEU A 63 3.34 -14.71 9.70
C LEU A 63 3.77 -13.40 10.36
N HIS A 64 4.84 -13.45 11.14
CA HIS A 64 5.44 -12.26 11.75
C HIS A 64 5.92 -11.28 10.69
N VAL A 65 6.68 -11.75 9.68
CA VAL A 65 7.15 -10.89 8.58
C VAL A 65 5.98 -10.26 7.82
N MET A 66 4.94 -11.03 7.51
CA MET A 66 3.79 -10.52 6.77
C MET A 66 3.01 -9.46 7.56
N ARG A 67 2.93 -9.57 8.90
CA ARG A 67 2.36 -8.52 9.77
C ARG A 67 3.18 -7.24 9.69
N GLN A 68 4.51 -7.35 9.76
CA GLN A 68 5.41 -6.19 9.61
C GLN A 68 5.21 -5.50 8.25
N VAL A 69 5.24 -6.27 7.16
CA VAL A 69 5.08 -5.76 5.80
C VAL A 69 3.73 -5.06 5.61
N ALA A 70 2.64 -5.63 6.15
CA ALA A 70 1.32 -5.00 6.08
C ALA A 70 1.25 -3.68 6.87
N ALA A 71 1.84 -3.64 8.07
CA ALA A 71 1.92 -2.42 8.88
C ALA A 71 2.77 -1.33 8.21
N MET A 72 3.92 -1.70 7.66
CA MET A 72 4.79 -0.79 6.90
C MET A 72 4.06 -0.25 5.66
N GLY A 73 3.36 -1.12 4.91
CA GLY A 73 2.58 -0.72 3.74
C GLY A 73 1.44 0.25 4.09
N TYR A 74 0.77 0.05 5.22
CA TYR A 74 -0.23 0.99 5.73
C TYR A 74 0.38 2.36 6.02
N LEU A 75 1.52 2.43 6.72
CA LEU A 75 2.21 3.69 7.02
C LEU A 75 2.65 4.42 5.75
N VAL A 76 3.15 3.68 4.76
CA VAL A 76 3.48 4.27 3.46
C VAL A 76 2.23 4.86 2.80
N GLY A 77 1.09 4.16 2.87
CA GLY A 77 -0.20 4.64 2.39
C GLY A 77 -0.72 5.90 3.11
N THR A 78 -0.29 6.14 4.35
CA THR A 78 -0.65 7.35 5.13
C THR A 78 0.35 8.50 4.98
N GLY A 79 1.40 8.33 4.16
CA GLY A 79 2.34 9.39 3.81
C GLY A 79 3.74 9.24 4.44
N TYR A 80 4.03 8.13 5.11
CA TYR A 80 5.40 7.84 5.55
C TYR A 80 6.27 7.48 4.34
N THR A 81 7.54 7.85 4.36
CA THR A 81 8.50 7.24 3.43
C THR A 81 8.68 5.76 3.77
N PRO A 82 9.06 4.90 2.81
CA PRO A 82 9.30 3.49 3.08
C PRO A 82 10.32 3.24 4.20
N TYR A 83 11.35 4.09 4.29
CA TYR A 83 12.35 4.01 5.35
C TYR A 83 11.77 4.36 6.73
N GLN A 84 11.00 5.45 6.83
CA GLN A 84 10.31 5.80 8.08
C GLN A 84 9.35 4.70 8.52
N ALA A 85 8.58 4.14 7.58
CA ALA A 85 7.66 3.05 7.86
C ALA A 85 8.39 1.81 8.42
N ILE A 86 9.53 1.43 7.83
CA ILE A 86 10.37 0.33 8.33
C ILE A 86 10.83 0.61 9.76
N GLN A 87 11.45 1.78 10.00
CA GLN A 87 11.95 2.13 11.33
C GLN A 87 10.86 2.18 12.39
N THR A 88 9.69 2.72 12.05
CA THR A 88 8.55 2.78 12.98
C THR A 88 8.05 1.38 13.35
N VAL A 89 7.95 0.46 12.39
CA VAL A 89 7.50 -0.91 12.65
C VAL A 89 8.55 -1.72 13.42
N GLU A 90 9.84 -1.53 13.14
CA GLU A 90 10.93 -2.12 13.95
C GLU A 90 10.89 -1.62 15.40
N GLN A 91 10.56 -0.34 15.64
CA GLN A 91 10.37 0.18 17.00
C GLN A 91 9.16 -0.46 17.69
N TRP A 92 8.05 -0.67 16.97
CA TRP A 92 6.89 -1.37 17.52
C TRP A 92 7.22 -2.81 17.92
N GLU A 93 8.06 -3.49 17.16
CA GLU A 93 8.57 -4.82 17.50
C GLU A 93 9.40 -4.79 18.79
N GLN A 94 10.30 -3.82 18.94
CA GLN A 94 11.10 -3.64 20.16
C GLN A 94 10.23 -3.35 21.38
N MET A 95 9.12 -2.62 21.21
CA MET A 95 8.12 -2.37 22.25
C MET A 95 7.21 -3.58 22.53
N GLY A 96 7.26 -4.62 21.70
CA GLY A 96 6.51 -5.86 21.87
C GLY A 96 5.13 -5.89 21.20
N TYR A 97 4.78 -4.90 20.38
CA TYR A 97 3.47 -4.85 19.69
C TYR A 97 3.36 -5.84 18.52
N LEU A 98 4.47 -6.44 18.08
CA LEU A 98 4.54 -7.32 16.91
C LEU A 98 5.09 -8.72 17.20
N ARG A 99 5.25 -9.10 18.47
CA ARG A 99 5.71 -10.45 18.88
C ARG A 99 4.68 -11.55 18.62
#